data_AF-A0A1J0GP63-F1
#
_entry.id   AF-A0A1J0GP63-F1
#
_cell.length_a   1.000
_cell.length_b   1.000
_cell.length_c   1.000
_cell.angle_alpha   90.00
_cell.angle_beta   90.00
_cell.angle_gamma   90.00
#
_symmetry.space_group_name_H-M   'P 1'
#
loop_
_entity.id
_entity.type
_entity.pdbx_description
1 polymer ?
#
loop_
_entity_poly.entity_id
_entity_poly.type
_entity_poly.pdbx_seq_one_letter_code
_entity_poly.pdbx_strand_id
1 'polypeptide(L)'
;MGTASAGLFTWLFGSWEIGLQALFYCMIADYIMGILCGKKENKLSSDIGFKGLKKKFTILIILTLAVMLDRLLGQGWVFRTLVIYFYIGMEGISILENAARLNVPIPKKLKDALIQLQEGNKKEIKDQDTIDSK
;
A
#
# COMPACT_ATOMS: atom_id res chain seq x y z
N MET A 1 -5.00 -27.53 13.62
CA MET A 1 -5.63 -26.22 13.32
C MET A 1 -4.86 -25.38 12.29
N GLY A 2 -3.90 -25.93 11.52
CA GLY A 2 -3.05 -25.15 10.59
C GLY A 2 -3.46 -25.19 9.11
N THR A 3 -4.32 -26.11 8.68
CA THR A 3 -4.67 -26.31 7.27
C THR A 3 -5.82 -25.42 6.80
N ALA A 4 -6.81 -25.14 7.66
CA ALA A 4 -7.95 -24.28 7.32
C ALA A 4 -7.53 -22.81 7.12
N SER A 5 -6.64 -22.29 7.98
CA SER A 5 -6.15 -20.91 7.89
C SER A 5 -5.30 -20.68 6.64
N ALA A 6 -4.46 -21.65 6.27
CA ALA A 6 -3.69 -21.60 5.03
C ALA A 6 -4.59 -21.67 3.79
N GLY A 7 -5.66 -22.45 3.84
CA GLY A 7 -6.67 -22.54 2.78
C GLY A 7 -7.44 -21.24 2.57
N LEU A 8 -7.95 -20.63 3.65
CA LEU A 8 -8.65 -19.34 3.58
C LEU A 8 -7.73 -18.22 3.09
N PHE A 9 -6.48 -18.19 3.56
CA PHE A 9 -5.52 -17.17 3.15
C PHE A 9 -5.21 -17.27 1.65
N THR A 10 -4.92 -18.48 1.17
CA THR A 10 -4.68 -18.75 -0.26
C THR A 10 -5.93 -18.46 -1.08
N TRP A 11 -7.12 -18.70 -0.52
CA TRP A 11 -8.37 -18.35 -1.18
C TRP A 11 -8.61 -16.84 -1.22
N LEU A 12 -8.22 -16.04 -0.24
CA LEU A 12 -8.41 -14.59 -0.29
C LEU A 12 -7.38 -13.87 -1.17
N PHE A 13 -6.11 -14.27 -1.06
CA PHE A 13 -4.99 -13.53 -1.66
C PHE A 13 -4.36 -14.23 -2.87
N GLY A 14 -4.77 -15.47 -3.16
CA GLY A 14 -4.13 -16.31 -4.17
C GLY A 14 -2.86 -16.97 -3.66
N SER A 15 -2.01 -17.41 -4.59
CA SER A 15 -0.75 -18.10 -4.29
C SER A 15 0.24 -17.20 -3.55
N TRP A 16 1.01 -17.80 -2.64
CA TRP A 16 2.05 -17.14 -1.87
C TRP A 16 3.33 -16.87 -2.69
N GLU A 17 3.23 -15.98 -3.67
CA GLU A 17 4.31 -15.65 -4.59
C GLU A 17 5.11 -14.42 -4.15
N ILE A 18 6.28 -14.22 -4.77
CA ILE A 18 7.23 -13.15 -4.45
C ILE A 18 6.55 -11.77 -4.45
N GLY A 19 5.64 -11.50 -5.40
CA GLY A 19 4.91 -10.23 -5.44
C GLY A 19 4.07 -9.98 -4.19
N LEU A 20 3.32 -10.99 -3.74
CA LEU A 20 2.49 -10.88 -2.54
C LEU A 20 3.37 -10.69 -1.30
N GLN A 21 4.46 -11.44 -1.19
CA GLN A 21 5.44 -11.29 -0.12
C GLN A 21 6.04 -9.88 -0.09
N ALA A 22 6.45 -9.36 -1.24
CA ALA A 22 7.02 -8.02 -1.37
C ALA A 22 6.04 -6.93 -0.91
N LEU A 23 4.75 -7.05 -1.25
CA LEU A 23 3.72 -6.14 -0.77
C LEU A 23 3.61 -6.16 0.75
N PHE A 24 3.54 -7.35 1.36
CA PHE A 24 3.51 -7.47 2.83
C PHE A 24 4.75 -6.88 3.48
N TYR A 25 5.95 -7.12 2.93
CA TYR A 25 7.19 -6.51 3.43
C TYR A 25 7.15 -4.99 3.34
N CYS A 26 6.69 -4.42 2.22
CA CYS A 26 6.55 -2.97 2.06
C CYS A 26 5.56 -2.40 3.09
N MET A 27 4.41 -3.03 3.27
CA MET A 27 3.41 -2.61 4.26
C MET A 27 3.96 -2.65 5.68
N ILE A 28 4.70 -3.70 6.06
CA ILE A 28 5.31 -3.80 7.39
C ILE A 28 6.39 -2.73 7.57
N ALA A 29 7.30 -2.59 6.61
CA ALA A 29 8.39 -1.62 6.65
C ALA A 29 7.84 -0.18 6.75
N ASP A 30 6.83 0.17 5.95
CA ASP A 30 6.19 1.47 6.00
C ASP A 30 5.53 1.74 7.38
N TYR A 31 4.91 0.72 7.99
CA TYR A 31 4.25 0.89 9.30
C TYR A 31 5.28 1.18 10.39
N ILE A 32 6.38 0.42 10.39
CA ILE A 32 7.48 0.61 11.32
C ILE A 32 8.09 2.00 11.11
N MET A 33 8.40 2.39 9.88
CA MET A 33 8.94 3.71 9.57
C MET A 33 8.00 4.84 9.98
N GLY A 34 6.69 4.70 9.76
CA GLY A 34 5.69 5.69 10.17
C GLY A 34 5.67 5.88 11.70
N ILE A 35 5.76 4.80 12.47
CA ILE A 35 5.88 4.87 13.94
C ILE A 35 7.19 5.55 14.35
N LEU A 36 8.32 5.18 13.75
CA LEU A 36 9.63 5.77 14.07
C LEU A 36 9.65 7.28 13.78
N CYS A 37 9.06 7.68 12.66
CA CYS A 37 8.92 9.09 12.29
C CYS A 37 8.03 9.85 13.28
N GLY A 38 6.87 9.29 13.64
CA GLY A 38 5.97 9.86 14.65
C GLY A 38 6.65 10.03 16.01
N LYS A 39 7.50 9.08 16.41
CA LYS A 39 8.31 9.15 17.64
C LYS A 39 9.33 10.28 17.59
N LYS A 40 10.06 10.40 16.47
CA LYS A 40 11.05 11.47 16.26
C LYS A 40 10.40 12.86 16.30
N GLU A 41 9.21 13.00 15.75
CA GLU A 41 8.47 14.27 15.71
C GLU A 41 7.73 14.60 17.01
N ASN A 42 7.81 13.75 18.06
CA ASN A 42 7.00 13.83 19.28
C ASN A 42 5.48 13.92 19.01
N LYS A 43 5.04 13.42 17.84
CA LYS A 43 3.64 13.35 17.42
C LYS A 43 3.15 11.92 17.45
N LEU A 44 3.49 11.16 18.48
CA LEU A 44 2.90 9.83 18.68
C LEU A 44 1.49 10.00 19.22
N SER A 45 0.52 10.19 18.33
CA SER A 45 -0.87 9.90 18.65
C SER A 45 -1.24 8.51 18.13
N SER A 46 -2.05 7.79 18.91
CA SER A 46 -2.63 6.52 18.48
C SER A 46 -3.39 6.67 17.15
N ASP A 47 -3.93 7.87 16.88
CA ASP A 47 -4.59 8.20 15.61
C ASP A 47 -3.66 8.10 14.40
N ILE A 48 -2.38 8.48 14.53
CA ILE A 48 -1.42 8.41 13.41
C ILE A 48 -1.09 6.96 13.07
N GLY A 49 -0.87 6.12 14.09
CA GLY A 49 -0.65 4.68 13.90
C GLY A 49 -1.89 3.97 13.34
N PHE A 50 -3.08 4.30 13.87
CA PHE A 50 -4.34 3.72 13.43
C PHE A 50 -4.69 4.14 12.00
N LYS A 51 -4.42 5.39 11.62
CA LYS A 51 -4.61 5.87 10.25
C LYS A 51 -3.73 5.13 9.25
N GLY A 52 -2.47 4.85 9.61
CA GLY A 52 -1.58 4.02 8.79
C GLY A 52 -2.10 2.59 8.62
N LEU A 53 -2.62 2.00 9.71
CA LEU A 53 -3.17 0.66 9.67
C LEU A 53 -4.48 0.57 8.86
N LYS A 54 -5.36 1.58 8.96
CA LYS A 54 -6.59 1.66 8.18
C LYS A 54 -6.30 1.64 6.67
N LYS A 55 -5.32 2.42 6.21
CA LYS A 55 -4.90 2.43 4.80
C LYS A 55 -4.48 1.03 4.34
N LYS A 56 -3.69 0.33 5.16
CA LYS A 56 -3.18 -1.02 4.88
C LYS A 56 -4.28 -2.05 4.80
N PHE A 57 -5.28 -1.95 5.67
CA PHE A 57 -6.46 -2.81 5.59
C PHE A 57 -7.25 -2.60 4.29
N THR A 58 -7.42 -1.34 3.85
CA THR A 58 -8.07 -1.03 2.56
C THR A 58 -7.32 -1.64 1.38
N ILE A 59 -5.98 -1.63 1.40
CA ILE A 59 -5.15 -2.27 0.36
C ILE A 59 -5.47 -3.78 0.27
N LEU A 60 -5.57 -4.47 1.41
CA LEU A 60 -5.88 -5.91 1.43
C LEU A 60 -7.29 -6.21 0.92
N ILE A 61 -8.27 -5.34 1.19
CA ILE A 61 -9.62 -5.47 0.63
C ILE A 61 -9.57 -5.36 -0.90
N ILE A 62 -8.90 -4.34 -1.43
CA ILE A 62 -8.80 -4.12 -2.88
C ILE A 62 -8.04 -5.27 -3.56
N LEU A 63 -6.99 -5.78 -2.92
CA LEU A 63 -6.29 -6.98 -3.40
C LEU A 63 -7.20 -8.21 -3.44
N THR A 64 -8.03 -8.41 -2.42
CA THR A 64 -9.01 -9.51 -2.39
C THR A 64 -10.01 -9.37 -3.53
N LEU A 65 -10.50 -8.16 -3.80
CA LEU A 65 -11.39 -7.89 -4.94
C LEU A 65 -10.72 -8.21 -6.28
N ALA A 66 -9.45 -7.85 -6.46
CA ALA A 66 -8.68 -8.17 -7.66
C ALA A 66 -8.54 -9.69 -7.87
N VAL A 67 -8.28 -10.43 -6.79
CA VAL A 67 -8.26 -11.90 -6.81
C VAL A 67 -9.62 -12.48 -7.21
N MET A 68 -10.72 -11.91 -6.72
CA MET A 68 -12.06 -12.36 -7.12
C MET A 68 -12.35 -12.05 -8.60
N LEU A 69 -11.89 -10.91 -9.12
CA LEU A 69 -12.02 -10.56 -10.54
C LEU A 69 -11.24 -11.51 -11.44
N ASP A 70 -9.99 -11.83 -11.11
CA ASP A 70 -9.21 -12.81 -11.86
C ASP A 70 -9.92 -14.16 -11.95
N ARG A 71 -10.51 -14.62 -10.83
CA ARG A 71 -11.27 -15.88 -10.79
C ARG A 71 -12.55 -15.82 -11.59
N LEU A 72 -13.28 -14.71 -11.50
CA LEU A 72 -14.54 -14.52 -12.22
C LEU A 72 -14.31 -14.51 -13.74
N LEU A 73 -13.23 -13.88 -14.19
CA LEU A 73 -12.91 -13.71 -15.60
C LEU A 73 -12.06 -14.87 -16.16
N GLY A 74 -11.70 -15.85 -15.32
CA GLY A 74 -10.81 -16.95 -15.69
C GLY A 74 -9.42 -16.49 -16.13
N GLN A 75 -8.98 -15.31 -15.68
CA GLN A 75 -7.70 -14.71 -16.06
C GLN A 75 -6.56 -15.25 -15.19
N GLY A 76 -5.37 -15.34 -15.78
CA GLY A 76 -4.16 -15.85 -15.14
C GLY A 76 -3.53 -14.88 -14.13
N TRP A 77 -4.29 -14.40 -13.15
CA TRP A 77 -3.83 -13.51 -12.07
C TRP A 77 -3.33 -12.12 -12.51
N VAL A 78 -3.88 -11.61 -13.61
CA VAL A 78 -3.47 -10.32 -14.19
C VAL A 78 -3.86 -9.17 -13.27
N PHE A 79 -5.10 -9.14 -12.79
CA PHE A 79 -5.60 -8.07 -11.91
C PHE A 79 -4.89 -8.08 -10.57
N ARG A 80 -4.72 -9.26 -9.96
CA ARG A 80 -3.96 -9.48 -8.74
C ARG A 80 -2.55 -8.92 -8.87
N THR A 81 -1.85 -9.27 -9.94
CA THR A 81 -0.46 -8.84 -10.15
C THR A 81 -0.37 -7.33 -10.32
N LEU A 82 -1.27 -6.74 -11.11
CA LEU A 82 -1.33 -5.29 -11.30
C LEU A 82 -1.56 -4.55 -9.99
N VAL A 83 -2.53 -5.01 -9.19
CA VAL A 83 -2.86 -4.40 -7.90
C VAL A 83 -1.70 -4.54 -6.90
N ILE A 84 -1.05 -5.69 -6.84
CA ILE A 84 0.14 -5.89 -6.00
C ILE A 84 1.23 -4.88 -6.39
N TYR A 85 1.54 -4.75 -7.68
CA TYR A 85 2.65 -3.92 -8.13
C TYR A 85 2.34 -2.43 -7.94
N PHE A 86 1.09 -2.03 -8.17
CA PHE A 86 0.62 -0.69 -7.88
C PHE A 86 0.80 -0.34 -6.40
N TYR A 87 0.35 -1.21 -5.49
CA TYR A 87 0.48 -0.94 -4.06
C TYR A 87 1.89 -1.07 -3.51
N ILE A 88 2.75 -1.90 -4.10
CA ILE A 88 4.20 -1.89 -3.80
C ILE A 88 4.78 -0.51 -4.13
N GLY A 89 4.44 0.06 -5.29
CA GLY A 89 4.86 1.42 -5.66
C GLY A 89 4.37 2.45 -4.65
N MET A 90 3.09 2.39 -4.26
CA MET A 90 2.48 3.30 -3.29
C MET A 90 3.10 3.22 -1.89
N GLU A 91 3.39 2.02 -1.39
CA GLU A 91 4.07 1.84 -0.11
C GLU A 91 5.55 2.24 -0.22
N GLY A 92 6.20 1.99 -1.36
CA GLY A 92 7.56 2.46 -1.65
C GLY A 92 7.69 3.99 -1.59
N ILE A 93 6.71 4.73 -2.13
CA ILE A 93 6.66 6.20 -2.00
C ILE A 93 6.58 6.61 -0.53
N SER A 94 5.70 5.96 0.25
CA SER A 94 5.51 6.24 1.67
C SER A 94 6.77 5.95 2.51
N ILE A 95 7.47 4.86 2.19
CA ILE A 95 8.77 4.51 2.79
C ILE A 95 9.81 5.59 2.51
N LEU A 96 9.91 6.05 1.26
CA LEU A 96 10.87 7.09 0.88
C LEU A 96 10.54 8.43 1.56
N GLU A 97 9.27 8.78 1.71
CA GLU A 97 8.86 9.95 2.47
C GLU A 97 9.29 9.85 3.95
N ASN A 98 9.00 8.71 4.60
CA ASN A 98 9.39 8.50 5.99
C ASN A 98 10.92 8.48 6.16
N ALA A 99 11.66 7.89 5.21
CA ALA A 99 13.12 7.91 5.21
C ALA A 99 13.66 9.36 5.12
N ALA A 100 13.06 10.21 4.27
CA ALA A 100 13.42 11.63 4.19
C ALA A 100 13.21 12.34 5.53
N ARG A 101 12.06 12.10 6.17
CA ARG A 101 11.75 12.67 7.50
C ARG A 101 12.68 12.15 8.60
N LEU A 102 13.20 10.93 8.45
CA LEU A 102 14.20 10.35 9.34
C LEU A 102 15.63 10.89 9.10
N ASN A 103 15.82 11.86 8.19
CA ASN A 103 17.11 12.44 7.77
C ASN A 103 18.01 11.47 6.97
N VAL A 104 17.44 10.45 6.35
CA VAL A 104 18.18 9.63 5.39
C VAL A 104 18.44 10.46 4.13
N PRO A 105 19.68 10.57 3.64
CA PRO A 105 19.97 11.33 2.42
C PRO A 105 19.36 10.63 1.21
N ILE A 106 18.33 11.25 0.61
CA ILE A 106 17.67 10.75 -0.61
C ILE A 106 18.14 11.60 -1.81
N PRO A 107 18.58 10.96 -2.92
CA PRO A 107 18.94 11.68 -4.14
C PRO A 107 17.81 12.60 -4.61
N LYS A 108 18.15 13.84 -4.96
CA LYS A 108 17.17 14.88 -5.32
C LYS A 108 16.22 14.45 -6.46
N LYS A 109 16.76 13.80 -7.49
CA LYS A 109 15.96 13.25 -8.61
C LYS A 109 14.90 12.24 -8.16
N LEU A 110 15.22 11.41 -7.16
CA LEU A 110 14.27 10.44 -6.61
C LEU A 110 13.19 11.16 -5.82
N LYS A 111 13.56 12.12 -4.96
CA LYS A 111 12.61 12.94 -4.21
C LYS A 111 11.61 13.68 -5.13
N ASP A 112 12.11 14.30 -6.20
CA ASP A 112 11.27 15.08 -7.12
C ASP A 112 10.28 14.18 -7.89
N ALA A 113 10.70 12.98 -8.30
CA ALA A 113 9.82 12.01 -8.95
C ALA A 113 8.69 11.53 -8.01
N LEU A 114 8.99 11.32 -6.72
CA LEU A 114 7.99 10.89 -5.73
C LEU A 114 6.95 11.97 -5.46
N ILE A 115 7.38 13.24 -5.35
CA ILE A 115 6.48 14.37 -5.15
C ILE A 115 5.51 14.48 -6.33
N GLN A 116 6.00 14.33 -7.57
CA GLN A 116 5.15 14.35 -8.75
C GLN A 116 4.12 13.21 -8.77
N LEU A 117 4.49 12.00 -8.38
CA LEU A 117 3.54 10.88 -8.25
C LEU A 117 2.47 11.14 -7.18
N GLN A 118 2.85 11.74 -6.05
CA GLN A 118 1.91 12.11 -5.00
C GLN A 118 0.93 13.22 -5.45
N GLU A 119 1.43 14.23 -6.17
CA GLU A 119 0.61 15.32 -6.70
C GLU A 119 -0.35 14.85 -7.80
N GLY A 120 0.09 13.92 -8.66
CA GLY A 120 -0.77 13.26 -9.64
C GLY A 120 -1.94 12.54 -8.99
N ASN A 121 -1.66 11.72 -7.97
CA ASN A 121 -2.69 10.96 -7.24
C ASN A 121 -3.69 11.88 -6.49
N LYS A 122 -3.23 13.01 -5.95
CA LYS A 122 -4.11 13.97 -5.25
C LYS A 122 -5.06 14.72 -6.19
N LYS A 123 -4.71 14.86 -7.47
CA LYS A 123 -5.58 15.44 -8.51
C LYS A 123 -6.67 14.46 -8.93
N GLU A 124 -6.34 13.20 -9.17
CA GLU A 124 -7.33 12.17 -9.54
C GLU A 124 -8.42 11.96 -8.47
N ILE A 125 -8.05 11.96 -7.17
CA ILE A 125 -9.04 11.83 -6.07
C ILE A 125 -9.97 13.04 -6.00
N LYS A 126 -9.47 14.26 -6.27
CA LYS A 126 -10.27 15.50 -6.24
C LYS A 126 -11.20 15.63 -7.44
N ASP A 127 -10.77 15.18 -8.60
CA ASP A 127 -11.59 15.21 -9.81
C ASP A 127 -12.76 14.22 -9.68
N GLN A 128 -12.56 13.07 -9.02
CA GLN A 128 -13.63 12.12 -8.70
C GLN A 128 -14.70 12.70 -7.74
N ASP A 129 -14.28 13.37 -6.66
CA ASP A 129 -15.20 14.02 -5.70
C ASP A 129 -16.02 15.18 -6.32
N THR A 130 -15.48 15.81 -7.38
CA THR A 130 -16.14 16.92 -8.09
C THR A 130 -17.13 16.41 -9.16
N ILE A 131 -16.94 15.19 -9.67
CA ILE A 131 -17.84 14.55 -10.64
C ILE A 131 -19.06 13.94 -9.93
N ASP A 132 -18.88 13.33 -8.76
CA ASP A 132 -19.97 12.70 -7.99
C ASP A 132 -20.87 13.70 -7.23
N SER A 133 -20.54 14.99 -7.24
CA SER A 133 -21.33 16.09 -6.63
C SER A 133 -22.12 16.94 -7.63
N LYS A 134 -22.16 16.55 -8.91
CA LYS A 134 -22.96 17.15 -9.98
C LYS A 134 -24.03 16.19 -10.48
#